data_AF-A0A353G3Q1-F1
#
_entry.id   AF-A0A353G3Q1-F1
#
_cell.length_a   1.000
_cell.length_b   1.000
_cell.length_c   1.000
_cell.angle_alpha   90.00
_cell.angle_beta   90.00
_cell.angle_gamma   90.00
#
_symmetry.space_group_name_H-M   'P 1'
#
loop_
_entity.id
_entity.type
_entity.pdbx_description
1 polymer ?
#
loop_
_entity_poly.entity_id
_entity_poly.type
_entity_poly.pdbx_seq_one_letter_code
_entity_poly.pdbx_strand_id
1 'polypeptide(L)'
;QRFVNPHISTILKPLDDLSRAEDLQGLSKGLAFQLVESLGILFRRDVTEEVKSLDQDARASMRRYGVRFGAYHIFMPTLLKPAPAELITLLWALKNDGLDKPGFGDLIPVLAAGRTSVVTDPGFERNFYKLAGFRFLGKRAVRIDILERLADLIRPLLQWKPGTGNRPDGAYDGRRFTTTTAMLSILGATPDDMEEILKGLGYRADSVKQEEASAFLATQGGEKAEQTSGDAVASTDEAAQQEPASVDADALSAAAPAADVLAAPEAPAEPKPVLLWRPGGRNENQRQVRPQGERRNNGADHAARGEQKTEARTNGSREDKRRDGGFNGKPRDRDGKPRDNHAPRGDRNDRPPRKDRDNKPSQPQHFEAKPPRKEKPIDPDSPFAKLAALKEQMKK
;
A
#
# COMPACT_ATOMS: atom_id res chain seq x y z
N GLN A 1 6.37 -7.25 38.88
CA GLN A 1 6.94 -5.95 38.43
C GLN A 1 8.34 -6.06 37.83
N ARG A 2 9.41 -6.45 38.56
CA ARG A 2 10.82 -6.40 38.08
C ARG A 2 11.10 -6.94 36.65
N PHE A 3 10.38 -7.96 36.16
CA PHE A 3 10.52 -8.47 34.79
C PHE A 3 9.78 -7.66 33.72
N VAL A 4 8.60 -7.12 34.05
CA VAL A 4 7.63 -6.60 33.07
C VAL A 4 8.14 -5.36 32.36
N ASN A 5 8.63 -4.36 33.11
CA ASN A 5 9.09 -3.11 32.51
C ASN A 5 10.31 -3.32 31.60
N PRO A 6 11.38 -4.04 32.00
CA PRO A 6 12.47 -4.39 31.09
C PRO A 6 12.01 -5.15 29.84
N HIS A 7 11.12 -6.14 29.99
CA HIS A 7 10.61 -6.91 28.85
C HIS A 7 9.88 -6.03 27.83
N ILE A 8 9.01 -5.14 28.29
CA ILE A 8 8.29 -4.18 27.44
C ILE A 8 9.26 -3.19 26.78
N SER A 9 10.17 -2.57 27.53
CA SER A 9 11.17 -1.63 26.98
C SER A 9 12.17 -2.30 26.04
N THR A 10 12.43 -3.62 26.14
CA THR A 10 13.25 -4.36 25.17
C THR A 10 12.49 -4.63 23.87
N ILE A 11 11.26 -5.14 23.93
CA ILE A 11 10.50 -5.56 22.74
C ILE A 11 9.91 -4.34 22.00
N LEU A 12 9.38 -3.36 22.74
CA LEU A 12 8.79 -2.13 22.20
C LEU A 12 9.75 -0.93 22.24
N LYS A 13 11.07 -1.18 22.33
CA LYS A 13 12.11 -0.14 22.30
C LYS A 13 11.90 0.93 21.21
N PRO A 14 11.46 0.61 19.97
CA PRO A 14 11.22 1.65 18.95
C PRO A 14 10.12 2.66 19.34
N LEU A 15 9.07 2.23 20.04
CA LEU A 15 8.04 3.14 20.57
C LEU A 15 8.57 3.95 21.75
N ASP A 16 9.33 3.29 22.64
CA ASP A 16 9.94 3.91 23.82
C ASP A 16 10.92 5.03 23.42
N ASP A 17 11.80 4.74 22.45
CA ASP A 17 12.74 5.68 21.83
C ASP A 17 12.02 6.85 21.16
N LEU A 18 10.99 6.58 20.35
CA LEU A 18 10.21 7.61 19.66
C LEU A 18 9.41 8.49 20.63
N SER A 19 8.93 7.93 21.74
CA SER A 19 8.19 8.68 22.78
C SER A 19 9.08 9.67 23.54
N ARG A 20 10.39 9.38 23.64
CA ARG A 20 11.41 10.23 24.28
C ARG A 20 12.23 11.04 23.28
N ALA A 21 11.75 11.24 22.06
CA ALA A 21 12.44 12.01 21.03
C ALA A 21 12.39 13.52 21.33
N GLU A 22 13.48 14.05 21.92
CA GLU A 22 13.64 15.48 22.23
C GLU A 22 14.05 16.32 21.01
N ASP A 23 14.67 15.71 19.99
CA ASP A 23 15.04 16.36 18.72
C ASP A 23 13.82 16.60 17.80
N LEU A 24 12.73 15.86 17.99
CA LEU A 24 11.46 16.08 17.28
C LEU A 24 10.70 17.26 17.90
N GLN A 25 10.29 18.20 17.04
CA GLN A 25 9.65 19.47 17.40
C GLN A 25 8.48 19.77 16.46
N GLY A 26 7.52 20.58 16.94
CA GLY A 26 6.34 20.98 16.15
C GLY A 26 5.57 19.78 15.57
N LEU A 27 5.32 19.80 14.25
CA LEU A 27 4.54 18.78 13.54
C LEU A 27 5.15 17.37 13.63
N SER A 28 6.47 17.21 13.67
CA SER A 28 7.08 15.87 13.77
C SER A 28 6.90 15.27 15.15
N LYS A 29 6.94 16.09 16.21
CA LYS A 29 6.61 15.65 17.57
C LYS A 29 5.13 15.28 17.71
N GLY A 30 4.23 16.10 17.15
CA GLY A 30 2.79 15.82 17.13
C GLY A 30 2.46 14.51 16.41
N LEU A 31 3.06 14.27 15.24
CA LEU A 31 2.88 13.02 14.50
C LEU A 31 3.54 11.82 15.18
N ALA A 32 4.66 12.03 15.88
CA ALA A 32 5.29 10.99 16.71
C ALA A 32 4.38 10.54 17.87
N PHE A 33 3.74 11.48 18.58
CA PHE A 33 2.76 11.15 19.62
C PHE A 33 1.60 10.32 19.08
N GLN A 34 0.93 10.79 18.01
CA GLN A 34 -0.17 10.04 17.37
C GLN A 34 0.26 8.63 16.93
N LEU A 35 1.51 8.47 16.46
CA LEU A 35 2.05 7.19 16.03
C LEU A 35 2.31 6.25 17.23
N VAL A 36 2.81 6.77 18.35
CA VAL A 36 3.01 6.01 19.60
C VAL A 36 1.66 5.60 20.22
N GLU A 37 0.70 6.52 20.30
CA GLU A 37 -0.67 6.23 20.76
C GLU A 37 -1.37 5.19 19.89
N SER A 38 -1.10 5.22 18.57
CA SER A 38 -1.59 4.24 17.60
C SER A 38 -0.75 2.95 17.54
N LEU A 39 0.11 2.71 18.54
CA LEU A 39 0.96 1.53 18.70
C LEU A 39 1.85 1.25 17.46
N GLY A 40 2.33 2.31 16.82
CA GLY A 40 3.26 2.27 15.71
C GLY A 40 2.63 2.13 14.32
N ILE A 41 1.30 2.27 14.18
CA ILE A 41 0.56 2.16 12.91
C ILE A 41 -0.51 3.26 12.79
N LEU A 42 -0.27 4.25 11.92
CA LEU A 42 -1.25 5.26 11.49
C LEU A 42 -1.68 5.02 10.03
N PHE A 43 -2.94 5.31 9.71
CA PHE A 43 -3.37 5.41 8.31
C PHE A 43 -3.03 6.80 7.76
N ARG A 44 -2.22 6.88 6.70
CA ARG A 44 -1.76 8.16 6.11
C ARG A 44 -2.91 9.06 5.65
N ARG A 45 -4.06 8.49 5.27
CA ARG A 45 -5.26 9.24 4.88
C ARG A 45 -5.79 10.13 6.02
N ASP A 46 -5.63 9.70 7.27
CA ASP A 46 -6.19 10.35 8.46
C ASP A 46 -5.29 11.52 8.94
N VAL A 47 -4.02 11.55 8.48
CA VAL A 47 -2.97 12.53 8.83
C VAL A 47 -2.33 13.15 7.57
N THR A 48 -3.11 13.33 6.51
CA THR A 48 -2.57 13.68 5.19
C THR A 48 -2.00 15.09 5.11
N GLU A 49 -2.58 16.06 5.82
CA GLU A 49 -2.19 17.47 5.71
C GLU A 49 -0.94 17.76 6.56
N GLU A 50 -0.81 17.10 7.72
CA GLU A 50 0.39 17.04 8.55
C GLU A 50 1.57 16.43 7.78
N VAL A 51 1.35 15.30 7.09
CA VAL A 51 2.37 14.65 6.25
C VAL A 51 2.81 15.54 5.09
N LYS A 52 1.90 16.32 4.48
CA LYS A 52 2.25 17.30 3.44
C LYS A 52 3.10 18.42 4.00
N SER A 53 2.67 19.01 5.12
CA SER A 53 3.31 20.17 5.78
C SER A 53 4.65 19.86 6.44
N LEU A 54 4.91 18.59 6.78
CA LEU A 54 6.21 18.13 7.24
C LEU A 54 7.30 18.33 6.17
N ASP A 55 8.34 19.10 6.51
CA ASP A 55 9.53 19.28 5.67
C ASP A 55 10.40 18.01 5.59
N GLN A 56 11.47 18.07 4.80
CA GLN A 56 12.32 16.91 4.54
C GLN A 56 13.25 16.54 5.70
N ASP A 57 13.65 17.50 6.54
CA ASP A 57 14.54 17.27 7.68
C ASP A 57 13.77 16.68 8.87
N ALA A 58 12.57 17.20 9.14
CA ALA A 58 11.61 16.62 10.08
C ALA A 58 11.27 15.16 9.69
N ARG A 59 11.02 14.90 8.40
CA ARG A 59 10.86 13.53 7.88
C ARG A 59 12.15 12.71 7.99
N ALA A 60 13.33 13.32 7.88
CA ALA A 60 14.61 12.62 8.04
C ALA A 60 14.86 12.20 9.49
N SER A 61 14.62 13.06 10.48
CA SER A 61 14.69 12.71 11.89
C SER A 61 13.72 11.61 12.26
N MET A 62 12.44 11.68 11.85
CA MET A 62 11.49 10.58 12.10
C MET A 62 11.93 9.24 11.48
N ARG A 63 12.60 9.25 10.31
CA ARG A 63 13.19 8.04 9.71
C ARG A 63 14.36 7.47 10.52
N ARG A 64 15.11 8.28 11.30
CA ARG A 64 16.17 7.80 12.21
C ARG A 64 15.58 6.94 13.33
N TYR A 65 14.41 7.32 13.85
CA TYR A 65 13.60 6.52 14.78
C TYR A 65 12.91 5.30 14.13
N GLY A 66 13.19 5.01 12.85
CA GLY A 66 12.67 3.84 12.14
C GLY A 66 11.28 4.02 11.53
N VAL A 67 10.68 5.22 11.63
CA VAL A 67 9.37 5.52 11.02
C VAL A 67 9.47 5.51 9.49
N ARG A 68 8.52 4.84 8.83
CA ARG A 68 8.37 4.80 7.38
C ARG A 68 7.09 5.50 6.95
N PHE A 69 7.23 6.36 5.94
CA PHE A 69 6.14 7.10 5.30
C PHE A 69 5.72 6.36 4.02
N GLY A 70 4.73 5.48 4.13
CA GLY A 70 4.18 4.74 2.99
C GLY A 70 3.21 5.55 2.14
N ALA A 71 2.61 4.90 1.15
CA ALA A 71 1.45 5.39 0.41
C ALA A 71 0.17 5.32 1.27
N TYR A 72 -0.06 4.24 2.01
CA TYR A 72 -1.31 4.03 2.77
C TYR A 72 -1.16 4.21 4.29
N HIS A 73 0.02 3.90 4.85
CA HIS A 73 0.31 3.96 6.29
C HIS A 73 1.55 4.78 6.62
N ILE A 74 1.61 5.27 7.86
CA ILE A 74 2.86 5.67 8.52
C ILE A 74 3.09 4.67 9.63
N PHE A 75 4.23 3.99 9.62
CA PHE A 75 4.41 2.81 10.45
C PHE A 75 5.87 2.54 10.81
N MET A 76 6.09 1.67 11.81
CA MET A 76 7.43 1.22 12.22
C MET A 76 7.59 -0.27 11.85
N PRO A 77 8.37 -0.63 10.81
CA PRO A 77 8.47 -2.02 10.32
C PRO A 77 8.98 -3.03 11.36
N THR A 78 9.71 -2.56 12.37
CA THR A 78 10.20 -3.37 13.49
C THR A 78 9.06 -3.94 14.36
N LEU A 79 7.94 -3.24 14.44
CA LEU A 79 6.78 -3.62 15.25
C LEU A 79 5.83 -4.58 14.52
N LEU A 80 5.96 -4.72 13.20
CA LEU A 80 5.24 -5.72 12.39
C LEU A 80 5.84 -7.14 12.48
N LYS A 81 6.73 -7.38 13.44
CA LYS A 81 7.32 -8.69 13.74
C LYS A 81 6.49 -9.43 14.79
N PRO A 82 6.49 -10.77 14.83
CA PRO A 82 5.67 -11.55 15.77
C PRO A 82 5.73 -11.08 17.23
N ALA A 83 6.88 -11.10 17.90
CA ALA A 83 6.95 -10.77 19.33
C ALA A 83 6.53 -9.31 19.69
N PRO A 84 6.93 -8.27 18.92
CA PRO A 84 6.34 -6.94 19.09
C PRO A 84 4.82 -6.87 18.85
N ALA A 85 4.31 -7.51 17.80
CA ALA A 85 2.88 -7.50 17.47
C ALA A 85 2.05 -8.27 18.51
N GLU A 86 2.57 -9.38 19.02
CA GLU A 86 2.02 -10.19 20.11
C GLU A 86 1.89 -9.35 21.39
N LEU A 87 2.98 -8.70 21.81
CA LEU A 87 2.98 -7.85 23.00
C LEU A 87 2.10 -6.61 22.83
N ILE A 88 2.08 -5.98 21.66
CA ILE A 88 1.15 -4.89 21.31
C ILE A 88 -0.31 -5.36 21.42
N THR A 89 -0.62 -6.55 20.91
CA THR A 89 -1.97 -7.13 20.93
C THR A 89 -2.39 -7.48 22.36
N LEU A 90 -1.51 -8.09 23.16
CA LEU A 90 -1.73 -8.41 24.56
C LEU A 90 -1.96 -7.16 25.42
N LEU A 91 -1.09 -6.14 25.30
CA LEU A 91 -1.22 -4.89 26.05
C LEU A 91 -2.47 -4.11 25.64
N TRP A 92 -2.86 -4.14 24.37
CA TRP A 92 -4.12 -3.56 23.92
C TRP A 92 -5.32 -4.34 24.46
N ALA A 93 -5.31 -5.66 24.42
CA ALA A 93 -6.39 -6.50 24.94
C ALA A 93 -6.57 -6.31 26.45
N LEU A 94 -5.49 -6.26 27.23
CA LEU A 94 -5.51 -5.97 28.66
C LEU A 94 -6.04 -4.55 29.00
N LYS A 95 -5.86 -3.57 28.11
CA LYS A 95 -6.34 -2.19 28.29
C LYS A 95 -7.82 -2.01 27.90
N ASN A 96 -8.36 -2.88 27.04
CA ASN A 96 -9.68 -2.70 26.41
C ASN A 96 -10.61 -3.91 26.63
N ASP A 97 -10.43 -4.66 27.73
CA ASP A 97 -11.20 -5.88 28.07
C ASP A 97 -11.37 -6.80 26.86
N GLY A 98 -10.24 -7.18 26.26
CA GLY A 98 -10.16 -7.80 24.94
C GLY A 98 -9.65 -9.24 24.92
N LEU A 99 -9.31 -9.84 26.05
CA LEU A 99 -8.78 -11.22 26.09
C LEU A 99 -9.82 -12.24 25.58
N ASP A 100 -11.09 -12.03 25.90
CA ASP A 100 -12.21 -12.91 25.53
C ASP A 100 -12.86 -12.52 24.19
N LYS A 101 -12.27 -11.59 23.42
CA LYS A 101 -12.83 -11.14 22.12
C LYS A 101 -12.36 -12.04 20.98
N PRO A 102 -13.24 -12.43 20.03
CA PRO A 102 -12.86 -13.28 18.90
C PRO A 102 -11.70 -12.70 18.07
N GLY A 103 -10.73 -13.55 17.73
CA GLY A 103 -9.50 -13.16 17.03
C GLY A 103 -8.32 -12.79 17.94
N PHE A 104 -8.48 -12.83 19.26
CA PHE A 104 -7.37 -12.64 20.19
C PHE A 104 -6.39 -13.81 20.13
N GLY A 105 -5.13 -13.52 19.79
CA GLY A 105 -4.07 -14.53 19.63
C GLY A 105 -4.01 -15.16 18.24
N ASP A 106 -5.15 -15.46 17.61
CA ASP A 106 -5.25 -16.20 16.32
C ASP A 106 -4.33 -15.69 15.21
N LEU A 107 -4.14 -14.38 15.11
CA LEU A 107 -3.37 -13.75 14.04
C LEU A 107 -1.85 -13.78 14.25
N ILE A 108 -1.37 -14.04 15.48
CA ILE A 108 0.06 -14.06 15.79
C ILE A 108 0.77 -15.31 15.24
N PRO A 109 0.24 -16.55 15.36
CA PRO A 109 0.77 -17.71 14.65
C PRO A 109 0.82 -17.52 13.13
N VAL A 110 -0.18 -16.84 12.57
CA VAL A 110 -0.27 -16.62 11.11
C VAL A 110 0.76 -15.58 10.63
N LEU A 111 1.06 -14.56 11.44
CA LEU A 111 2.17 -13.64 11.23
C LEU A 111 3.53 -14.36 11.38
N ALA A 112 3.67 -15.23 12.38
CA ALA A 112 4.89 -16.03 12.63
C ALA A 112 5.17 -17.03 11.51
N ALA A 113 4.13 -17.63 10.92
CA ALA A 113 4.19 -18.44 9.69
C ALA A 113 4.52 -17.62 8.42
N GLY A 114 4.84 -16.33 8.55
CA GLY A 114 5.31 -15.47 7.47
C GLY A 114 4.25 -15.05 6.45
N ARG A 115 2.97 -15.40 6.66
CA ARG A 115 1.90 -15.19 5.67
C ARG A 115 1.74 -13.71 5.31
N THR A 116 1.80 -13.41 4.02
CA THR A 116 1.66 -12.07 3.42
C THR A 116 0.21 -11.57 3.46
N SER A 117 -0.73 -12.49 3.24
CA SER A 117 -2.17 -12.26 3.28
C SER A 117 -2.91 -13.45 3.90
N VAL A 118 -4.11 -13.17 4.42
CA VAL A 118 -5.02 -14.12 5.10
C VAL A 118 -6.44 -13.92 4.61
N VAL A 119 -7.32 -14.90 4.81
CA VAL A 119 -8.78 -14.68 4.71
C VAL A 119 -9.23 -13.95 5.99
N THR A 120 -10.20 -13.04 5.88
CA THR A 120 -10.80 -12.39 7.06
C THR A 120 -11.94 -13.21 7.64
N ASP A 121 -11.97 -13.37 8.94
CA ASP A 121 -13.17 -13.77 9.66
C ASP A 121 -14.02 -12.51 9.96
N PRO A 122 -15.31 -12.46 9.58
CA PRO A 122 -16.20 -11.34 9.89
C PRO A 122 -16.53 -11.17 11.38
N GLY A 123 -16.40 -12.23 12.19
CA GLY A 123 -16.63 -12.25 13.63
C GLY A 123 -15.44 -11.78 14.47
N PHE A 124 -14.23 -11.76 13.90
CA PHE A 124 -13.02 -11.26 14.57
C PHE A 124 -13.08 -9.74 14.82
N GLU A 125 -12.56 -9.31 15.96
CA GLU A 125 -12.44 -7.89 16.28
C GLU A 125 -11.42 -7.23 15.31
N ARG A 126 -11.83 -6.14 14.65
CA ARG A 126 -11.13 -5.57 13.49
C ARG A 126 -9.78 -4.92 13.83
N ASN A 127 -9.57 -4.49 15.08
CA ASN A 127 -8.32 -3.96 15.56
C ASN A 127 -7.27 -5.06 15.76
N PHE A 128 -7.63 -6.32 16.04
CA PHE A 128 -6.64 -7.40 16.10
C PHE A 128 -5.88 -7.57 14.78
N TYR A 129 -6.53 -7.39 13.62
CA TYR A 129 -5.83 -7.31 12.34
C TYR A 129 -4.81 -6.16 12.32
N LYS A 130 -5.22 -4.95 12.73
CA LYS A 130 -4.32 -3.78 12.80
C LYS A 130 -3.12 -4.02 13.72
N LEU A 131 -3.37 -4.56 14.92
CA LEU A 131 -2.36 -4.82 15.97
C LEU A 131 -1.37 -5.91 15.54
N ALA A 132 -1.86 -6.95 14.86
CA ALA A 132 -1.04 -7.97 14.20
C ALA A 132 -0.35 -7.49 12.90
N GLY A 133 -0.42 -6.19 12.56
CA GLY A 133 0.28 -5.62 11.41
C GLY A 133 -0.40 -5.85 10.05
N PHE A 134 -1.64 -6.31 10.02
CA PHE A 134 -2.47 -6.48 8.81
C PHE A 134 -3.47 -5.32 8.65
N ARG A 135 -3.80 -5.01 7.39
CA ARG A 135 -4.94 -4.16 7.05
C ARG A 135 -6.08 -5.05 6.55
N PHE A 136 -7.25 -4.92 7.18
CA PHE A 136 -8.50 -5.53 6.72
C PHE A 136 -8.95 -4.88 5.39
N LEU A 137 -9.18 -5.68 4.35
CA LEU A 137 -9.53 -5.28 2.98
C LEU A 137 -10.61 -6.20 2.40
N GLY A 138 -11.86 -6.05 2.88
CA GLY A 138 -12.98 -6.85 2.40
C GLY A 138 -12.89 -8.31 2.86
N LYS A 139 -12.65 -9.25 1.93
CA LYS A 139 -12.55 -10.69 2.21
C LYS A 139 -11.14 -11.15 2.66
N ARG A 140 -10.13 -10.28 2.53
CA ARG A 140 -8.74 -10.58 2.89
C ARG A 140 -8.17 -9.52 3.83
N ALA A 141 -7.20 -9.92 4.63
CA ALA A 141 -6.33 -8.98 5.33
C ALA A 141 -4.90 -9.17 4.85
N VAL A 142 -4.19 -8.07 4.61
CA VAL A 142 -2.85 -8.07 4.00
C VAL A 142 -1.89 -7.32 4.90
N ARG A 143 -0.67 -7.84 5.09
CA ARG A 143 0.36 -7.17 5.89
C ARG A 143 0.68 -5.78 5.37
N ILE A 144 0.85 -4.83 6.29
CA ILE A 144 1.13 -3.43 5.97
C ILE A 144 2.42 -3.28 5.16
N ASP A 145 3.48 -4.01 5.51
CA ASP A 145 4.75 -3.98 4.76
C ASP A 145 4.68 -4.59 3.36
N ILE A 146 3.65 -5.40 3.07
CA ILE A 146 3.35 -5.92 1.73
C ILE A 146 2.56 -4.88 0.93
N LEU A 147 1.56 -4.23 1.55
CA LEU A 147 0.76 -3.20 0.90
C LEU A 147 1.57 -1.96 0.48
N GLU A 148 2.55 -1.54 1.29
CA GLU A 148 3.42 -0.44 0.88
C GLU A 148 4.37 -0.83 -0.26
N ARG A 149 4.90 -2.07 -0.26
CA ARG A 149 5.67 -2.59 -1.40
C ARG A 149 4.83 -2.71 -2.68
N LEU A 150 3.56 -3.11 -2.56
CA LEU A 150 2.61 -3.07 -3.67
C LEU A 150 2.40 -1.63 -4.19
N ALA A 151 2.30 -0.63 -3.31
CA ALA A 151 2.19 0.77 -3.72
C ALA A 151 3.46 1.30 -4.40
N ASP A 152 4.64 0.83 -3.98
CA ASP A 152 5.92 1.13 -4.65
C ASP A 152 6.03 0.46 -6.03
N LEU A 153 5.39 -0.70 -6.26
CA LEU A 153 5.26 -1.30 -7.60
C LEU A 153 4.26 -0.53 -8.50
N ILE A 154 3.13 -0.09 -7.95
CA ILE A 154 2.09 0.63 -8.73
C ILE A 154 2.52 2.06 -9.09
N ARG A 155 3.32 2.72 -8.23
CA ARG A 155 3.68 4.14 -8.41
C ARG A 155 4.39 4.45 -9.74
N PRO A 156 5.41 3.69 -10.21
CA PRO A 156 5.99 3.88 -11.54
C PRO A 156 4.97 3.77 -12.69
N LEU A 157 4.00 2.86 -12.58
CA LEU A 157 3.00 2.62 -13.64
C LEU A 157 2.08 3.84 -13.84
N LEU A 158 1.80 4.55 -12.75
CA LEU A 158 1.02 5.79 -12.72
C LEU A 158 1.87 7.06 -12.89
N GLN A 159 3.18 6.93 -13.09
CA GLN A 159 4.11 8.04 -13.33
C GLN A 159 4.70 8.03 -14.76
N TRP A 160 4.83 6.86 -15.36
CA TRP A 160 5.14 6.69 -16.78
C TRP A 160 4.08 7.37 -17.65
N LYS A 161 4.48 7.85 -18.84
CA LYS A 161 3.57 8.40 -19.85
C LYS A 161 3.86 7.78 -21.22
N PRO A 162 2.83 7.66 -22.10
CA PRO A 162 3.00 7.53 -23.53
C PRO A 162 4.17 8.38 -24.08
N GLY A 163 5.08 7.74 -24.81
CA GLY A 163 6.26 8.38 -25.39
C GLY A 163 7.41 8.74 -24.43
N THR A 164 7.38 8.35 -23.14
CA THR A 164 8.48 8.64 -22.20
C THR A 164 9.26 7.39 -21.77
N GLY A 165 10.37 7.09 -22.45
CA GLY A 165 11.28 6.00 -22.09
C GLY A 165 10.65 4.61 -22.17
N ASN A 166 11.35 3.60 -21.63
CA ASN A 166 10.85 2.22 -21.63
C ASN A 166 9.59 2.08 -20.76
N ARG A 167 8.56 1.43 -21.27
CA ARG A 167 7.29 1.20 -20.57
C ARG A 167 7.47 0.16 -19.46
N PRO A 168 7.15 0.47 -18.18
CA PRO A 168 7.11 -0.53 -17.12
C PRO A 168 6.04 -1.59 -17.38
N ASP A 169 6.26 -2.83 -16.94
CA ASP A 169 5.25 -3.88 -16.99
C ASP A 169 3.97 -3.47 -16.24
N GLY A 170 2.82 -3.71 -16.84
CA GLY A 170 1.51 -3.27 -16.35
C GLY A 170 1.16 -1.79 -16.55
N ALA A 171 2.06 -0.93 -17.02
CA ALA A 171 1.71 0.47 -17.31
C ALA A 171 0.84 0.58 -18.57
N TYR A 172 -0.29 1.30 -18.51
CA TYR A 172 -1.22 1.46 -19.64
C TYR A 172 -1.10 2.85 -20.30
N ASP A 173 -1.62 3.91 -19.66
CA ASP A 173 -1.70 5.27 -20.23
C ASP A 173 -1.17 6.38 -19.28
N GLY A 174 -0.48 5.99 -18.20
CA GLY A 174 -0.04 6.91 -17.13
C GLY A 174 -1.14 7.37 -16.18
N ARG A 175 -2.35 6.80 -16.28
CA ARG A 175 -3.49 7.02 -15.36
C ARG A 175 -4.12 5.71 -14.90
N ARG A 176 -3.97 4.66 -15.71
CA ARG A 176 -4.42 3.28 -15.51
C ARG A 176 -3.24 2.31 -15.58
N PHE A 177 -3.38 1.17 -14.90
CA PHE A 177 -2.43 0.05 -14.94
C PHE A 177 -3.16 -1.30 -14.95
N THR A 178 -2.52 -2.37 -15.41
CA THR A 178 -2.99 -3.76 -15.26
C THR A 178 -2.25 -4.46 -14.12
N THR A 179 -2.87 -5.46 -13.50
CA THR A 179 -2.26 -6.29 -12.46
C THR A 179 -1.18 -7.20 -13.05
N THR A 180 0.05 -7.09 -12.55
CA THR A 180 1.18 -7.92 -13.03
C THR A 180 1.45 -9.12 -12.13
N THR A 181 2.11 -10.14 -12.67
CA THR A 181 2.51 -11.36 -11.92
C THR A 181 3.34 -11.03 -10.67
N ALA A 182 4.15 -9.95 -10.71
CA ALA A 182 4.91 -9.48 -9.56
C ALA A 182 4.01 -9.00 -8.40
N MET A 183 2.85 -8.40 -8.69
CA MET A 183 1.88 -7.97 -7.67
C MET A 183 1.15 -9.15 -7.03
N LEU A 184 0.79 -10.17 -7.82
CA LEU A 184 0.17 -11.40 -7.30
C LEU A 184 1.15 -12.18 -6.41
N SER A 185 2.39 -12.31 -6.88
CA SER A 185 3.48 -13.01 -6.17
C SER A 185 3.79 -12.38 -4.81
N ILE A 186 3.95 -11.05 -4.72
CA ILE A 186 4.25 -10.40 -3.43
C ILE A 186 3.08 -10.45 -2.44
N LEU A 187 1.84 -10.55 -2.92
CA LEU A 187 0.66 -10.72 -2.06
C LEU A 187 0.44 -12.16 -1.60
N GLY A 188 0.94 -13.15 -2.35
CA GLY A 188 0.63 -14.57 -2.14
C GLY A 188 -0.87 -14.85 -2.33
N ALA A 189 -1.47 -14.25 -3.37
CA ALA A 189 -2.91 -14.12 -3.55
C ALA A 189 -3.34 -14.36 -5.01
N THR A 190 -4.61 -14.71 -5.23
CA THR A 190 -5.17 -14.95 -6.57
C THR A 190 -5.44 -13.63 -7.34
N PRO A 191 -5.74 -13.68 -8.65
CA PRO A 191 -6.24 -12.50 -9.38
C PRO A 191 -7.49 -11.90 -8.72
N ASP A 192 -8.46 -12.75 -8.36
CA ASP A 192 -9.72 -12.37 -7.71
C ASP A 192 -9.47 -11.68 -6.36
N ASP A 193 -8.54 -12.20 -5.55
CA ASP A 193 -8.11 -11.58 -4.29
C ASP A 193 -7.51 -10.19 -4.53
N MET A 194 -6.67 -10.07 -5.56
CA MET A 194 -6.02 -8.81 -5.93
C MET A 194 -7.04 -7.75 -6.37
N GLU A 195 -8.14 -8.15 -7.03
CA GLU A 195 -9.23 -7.21 -7.30
C GLU A 195 -9.84 -6.66 -6.00
N GLU A 196 -10.18 -7.53 -5.05
CA GLU A 196 -10.80 -7.14 -3.77
C GLU A 196 -9.85 -6.27 -2.93
N ILE A 197 -8.55 -6.58 -2.96
CA ILE A 197 -7.49 -5.78 -2.35
C ILE A 197 -7.41 -4.39 -3.00
N LEU A 198 -7.40 -4.27 -4.33
CA LEU A 198 -7.38 -2.98 -5.01
C LEU A 198 -8.68 -2.17 -4.78
N LYS A 199 -9.85 -2.81 -4.83
CA LYS A 199 -11.14 -2.19 -4.47
C LYS A 199 -11.10 -1.66 -3.03
N GLY A 200 -10.62 -2.45 -2.07
CA GLY A 200 -10.49 -2.07 -0.65
C GLY A 200 -9.42 -1.00 -0.36
N LEU A 201 -8.38 -0.90 -1.21
CA LEU A 201 -7.41 0.20 -1.19
C LEU A 201 -7.97 1.50 -1.82
N GLY A 202 -9.13 1.44 -2.48
CA GLY A 202 -9.82 2.59 -3.05
C GLY A 202 -9.56 2.83 -4.54
N TYR A 203 -8.98 1.87 -5.26
CA TYR A 203 -8.90 1.92 -6.72
C TYR A 203 -10.28 1.65 -7.36
N ARG A 204 -10.38 1.84 -8.67
CA ARG A 204 -11.50 1.39 -9.51
C ARG A 204 -10.95 0.69 -10.75
N ALA A 205 -11.61 -0.39 -11.17
CA ALA A 205 -11.36 -1.05 -12.42
C ALA A 205 -12.30 -0.51 -13.51
N ASP A 206 -11.74 -0.20 -14.67
CA ASP A 206 -12.47 -0.03 -15.92
C ASP A 206 -12.25 -1.30 -16.76
N SER A 207 -13.32 -1.98 -17.16
CA SER A 207 -13.25 -3.22 -17.95
C SER A 207 -13.12 -2.89 -19.44
N VAL A 208 -12.13 -3.48 -20.13
CA VAL A 208 -11.83 -3.26 -21.55
C VAL A 208 -11.61 -4.61 -22.25
N LYS A 209 -11.97 -4.73 -23.53
CA LYS A 209 -11.72 -5.98 -24.27
C LYS A 209 -10.22 -6.23 -24.41
N GLN A 210 -9.81 -7.50 -24.40
CA GLN A 210 -8.40 -7.88 -24.53
C GLN A 210 -7.77 -7.39 -25.85
N GLU A 211 -8.53 -7.42 -26.95
CA GLU A 211 -8.14 -6.87 -28.25
C GLU A 211 -7.87 -5.36 -28.19
N GLU A 212 -8.83 -4.58 -27.67
CA GLU A 212 -8.74 -3.12 -27.55
C GLU A 212 -7.55 -2.69 -26.66
N ALA A 213 -7.35 -3.38 -25.54
CA ALA A 213 -6.23 -3.16 -24.64
C ALA A 213 -4.89 -3.52 -25.30
N SER A 214 -4.83 -4.61 -26.06
CA SER A 214 -3.61 -5.06 -26.75
C SER A 214 -3.25 -4.15 -27.92
N ALA A 215 -4.23 -3.70 -28.71
CA ALA A 215 -4.03 -2.74 -29.79
C ALA A 215 -3.52 -1.38 -29.27
N PHE A 216 -4.06 -0.90 -28.14
CA PHE A 216 -3.52 0.29 -27.48
C PHE A 216 -2.08 0.07 -26.99
N LEU A 217 -1.79 -1.06 -26.34
CA LEU A 217 -0.43 -1.38 -25.88
C LEU A 217 0.56 -1.62 -27.04
N ALA A 218 0.11 -2.01 -28.23
CA ALA A 218 0.92 -2.12 -29.43
C ALA A 218 1.29 -0.75 -30.01
N THR A 219 0.35 0.18 -30.13
CA THR A 219 0.66 1.56 -30.57
C THR A 219 1.58 2.30 -29.61
N GLN A 220 1.58 1.92 -28.32
CA GLN A 220 2.52 2.41 -27.30
C GLN A 220 3.86 1.64 -27.22
N GLY A 221 4.07 0.60 -28.05
CA GLY A 221 5.27 -0.26 -28.06
C GLY A 221 6.15 -0.12 -29.30
N GLY A 222 5.85 0.86 -30.17
CA GLY A 222 6.38 0.96 -31.53
C GLY A 222 7.83 1.43 -31.65
N GLU A 223 8.80 0.60 -31.25
CA GLU A 223 10.15 0.58 -31.87
C GLU A 223 10.91 -0.76 -31.66
N LYS A 224 10.22 -1.87 -31.33
CA LYS A 224 10.92 -3.14 -31.02
C LYS A 224 10.19 -4.44 -31.37
N ALA A 225 9.42 -4.45 -32.46
CA ALA A 225 8.75 -5.65 -32.98
C ALA A 225 9.41 -6.26 -34.24
N GLU A 226 10.18 -5.48 -35.01
CA GLU A 226 10.75 -5.91 -36.30
C GLU A 226 12.15 -6.57 -36.15
N GLN A 227 12.30 -7.55 -35.25
CA GLN A 227 13.51 -8.39 -35.27
C GLN A 227 13.40 -9.81 -34.66
N THR A 228 12.19 -10.39 -34.58
CA THR A 228 11.99 -11.82 -34.20
C THR A 228 10.94 -12.52 -35.06
N SER A 229 11.07 -12.43 -36.38
CA SER A 229 10.28 -13.21 -37.36
C SER A 229 11.09 -13.33 -38.66
N GLY A 230 11.96 -14.33 -38.74
CA GLY A 230 12.94 -14.36 -39.83
C GLY A 230 14.00 -15.45 -39.80
N ASP A 231 13.68 -16.68 -39.36
CA ASP A 231 14.21 -17.87 -40.04
C ASP A 231 13.26 -19.06 -39.87
N ALA A 232 12.83 -19.64 -40.99
CA ALA A 232 11.90 -20.77 -41.08
C ALA A 232 11.80 -21.27 -42.54
N VAL A 233 12.93 -21.59 -43.19
CA VAL A 233 12.93 -22.12 -44.56
C VAL A 233 13.53 -23.53 -44.61
N ALA A 234 12.63 -24.48 -44.89
CA ALA A 234 12.80 -25.84 -45.39
C ALA A 234 14.20 -26.51 -45.47
N SER A 235 14.27 -27.72 -44.94
CA SER A 235 15.04 -28.83 -45.50
C SER A 235 14.17 -30.09 -45.48
N THR A 236 14.15 -30.83 -46.60
CA THR A 236 13.25 -31.98 -46.82
C THR A 236 14.06 -33.15 -47.38
N ASP A 237 13.95 -34.32 -46.75
CA ASP A 237 14.49 -35.63 -47.16
C ASP A 237 16.03 -35.71 -47.37
N GLU A 238 16.70 -36.87 -47.36
CA GLU A 238 16.24 -38.24 -47.67
C GLU A 238 16.90 -39.34 -46.77
N ALA A 239 16.60 -40.62 -47.05
CA ALA A 239 16.91 -41.85 -46.28
C ALA A 239 18.44 -42.15 -46.04
N ALA A 240 18.89 -43.08 -45.18
CA ALA A 240 18.35 -44.44 -44.97
C ALA A 240 18.84 -45.22 -43.72
N GLN A 241 17.98 -46.14 -43.27
CA GLN A 241 18.20 -47.51 -42.72
C GLN A 241 19.42 -47.81 -41.80
N GLN A 242 19.15 -48.28 -40.57
CA GLN A 242 19.29 -49.70 -40.20
C GLN A 242 18.75 -50.06 -38.79
N GLU A 243 18.13 -51.25 -38.70
CA GLU A 243 17.82 -52.07 -37.52
C GLU A 243 18.52 -53.45 -37.72
N PRO A 244 18.60 -54.42 -36.76
CA PRO A 244 17.67 -54.69 -35.64
C PRO A 244 18.32 -55.19 -34.30
N ALA A 245 17.48 -55.75 -33.41
CA ALA A 245 17.79 -56.65 -32.26
C ALA A 245 18.43 -55.99 -31.00
N SER A 246 17.78 -55.93 -29.82
CA SER A 246 17.25 -56.98 -28.90
C SER A 246 18.36 -57.74 -28.14
N VAL A 247 18.33 -58.01 -26.82
CA VAL A 247 17.27 -58.03 -25.78
C VAL A 247 17.72 -57.19 -24.53
N ASP A 248 17.25 -57.23 -23.27
CA ASP A 248 16.39 -58.13 -22.45
C ASP A 248 15.90 -57.45 -21.13
N ALA A 249 15.38 -58.23 -20.16
CA ALA A 249 15.20 -57.97 -18.71
C ALA A 249 13.95 -57.21 -18.21
N ASP A 250 12.82 -57.93 -18.16
CA ASP A 250 12.09 -58.37 -16.95
C ASP A 250 12.21 -57.55 -15.62
N ALA A 251 11.18 -57.37 -14.75
CA ALA A 251 9.87 -58.02 -14.66
C ALA A 251 8.87 -57.24 -13.75
N LEU A 252 7.55 -57.40 -13.99
CA LEU A 252 6.43 -57.52 -12.99
C LEU A 252 6.15 -56.38 -11.95
N SER A 253 4.92 -56.11 -11.48
CA SER A 253 3.55 -56.42 -11.96
C SER A 253 2.47 -55.66 -11.14
N ALA A 254 1.23 -55.64 -11.66
CA ALA A 254 -0.05 -55.44 -10.96
C ALA A 254 -0.39 -54.05 -10.35
N ALA A 255 -1.66 -53.59 -10.35
CA ALA A 255 -2.82 -53.93 -11.18
C ALA A 255 -3.87 -52.80 -11.09
N ALA A 256 -4.69 -52.62 -12.13
CA ALA A 256 -5.85 -51.71 -12.12
C ALA A 256 -7.07 -52.35 -11.40
N PRO A 257 -8.14 -51.58 -11.15
CA PRO A 257 -9.16 -51.46 -12.20
C PRO A 257 -9.48 -50.01 -12.60
N ALA A 258 -10.08 -49.85 -13.77
CA ALA A 258 -10.48 -48.54 -14.31
C ALA A 258 -11.72 -47.98 -13.61
N ALA A 259 -11.76 -46.66 -13.45
CA ALA A 259 -12.99 -45.90 -13.29
C ALA A 259 -13.21 -45.12 -14.59
N ASP A 260 -14.36 -45.32 -15.23
CA ASP A 260 -14.74 -44.63 -16.46
C ASP A 260 -15.07 -43.17 -16.15
N VAL A 261 -14.33 -42.23 -16.73
CA VAL A 261 -14.53 -40.79 -16.57
C VAL A 261 -14.82 -40.19 -17.93
N LEU A 262 -16.12 -40.05 -18.22
CA LEU A 262 -16.63 -39.33 -19.37
C LEU A 262 -16.07 -37.89 -19.37
N ALA A 263 -15.07 -37.65 -20.23
CA ALA A 263 -14.51 -36.33 -20.48
C ALA A 263 -15.55 -35.47 -21.20
N ALA A 264 -16.40 -34.79 -20.43
CA ALA A 264 -17.29 -33.76 -20.95
C ALA A 264 -16.44 -32.68 -21.65
N PRO A 265 -16.81 -32.25 -22.87
CA PRO A 265 -16.00 -31.29 -23.61
C PRO A 265 -15.93 -29.95 -22.86
N GLU A 266 -14.71 -29.49 -22.61
CA GLU A 266 -14.46 -28.21 -21.96
C GLU A 266 -15.03 -27.07 -22.82
N ALA A 267 -16.03 -26.38 -22.30
CA ALA A 267 -16.67 -25.28 -23.03
C ALA A 267 -15.64 -24.16 -23.29
N PRO A 268 -15.62 -23.56 -24.50
CA PRO A 268 -14.60 -22.58 -24.86
C PRO A 268 -14.62 -21.40 -23.89
N ALA A 269 -13.52 -21.20 -23.17
CA ALA A 269 -13.40 -20.15 -22.18
C ALA A 269 -13.50 -18.76 -22.83
N GLU A 270 -14.61 -18.07 -22.61
CA GLU A 270 -14.80 -16.69 -23.10
C GLU A 270 -13.65 -15.79 -22.62
N PRO A 271 -13.08 -14.94 -23.50
CA PRO A 271 -11.89 -14.16 -23.17
C PRO A 271 -12.21 -13.13 -22.07
N LYS A 272 -11.74 -13.41 -20.85
CA LYS A 272 -11.94 -12.55 -19.68
C LYS A 272 -11.42 -11.13 -19.98
N PRO A 273 -12.23 -10.08 -19.78
CA PRO A 273 -11.83 -8.73 -20.13
C PRO A 273 -10.68 -8.23 -19.26
N VAL A 274 -9.87 -7.34 -19.81
CA VAL A 274 -8.70 -6.77 -19.12
C VAL A 274 -9.16 -5.64 -18.21
N LEU A 275 -8.87 -5.77 -16.91
CA LEU A 275 -9.18 -4.74 -15.91
C LEU A 275 -8.08 -3.67 -15.85
N LEU A 276 -8.45 -2.44 -16.22
CA LEU A 276 -7.59 -1.27 -16.13
C LEU A 276 -7.87 -0.52 -14.82
N TRP A 277 -6.88 -0.49 -13.93
CA TRP A 277 -7.02 0.04 -12.58
C TRP A 277 -6.55 1.49 -12.46
N ARG A 278 -7.40 2.36 -11.87
CA ARG A 278 -7.07 3.77 -11.57
C ARG A 278 -7.34 4.12 -10.10
N PRO A 279 -6.58 5.04 -9.48
CA PRO A 279 -6.88 5.52 -8.13
C PRO A 279 -8.25 6.21 -8.06
N GLY A 280 -9.06 5.90 -7.05
CA GLY A 280 -10.35 6.55 -6.82
C GLY A 280 -10.18 7.99 -6.31
N GLY A 281 -10.83 8.94 -6.98
CA GLY A 281 -10.78 10.36 -6.60
C GLY A 281 -11.49 10.64 -5.27
N ARG A 282 -10.89 11.50 -4.44
CA ARG A 282 -11.40 11.90 -3.09
C ARG A 282 -12.87 12.33 -3.13
N ASN A 283 -13.30 13.04 -4.18
CA ASN A 283 -14.65 13.57 -4.32
C ASN A 283 -15.67 12.54 -4.83
N GLU A 284 -15.24 11.49 -5.55
CA GLU A 284 -16.15 10.50 -6.14
C GLU A 284 -16.59 9.46 -5.12
N ASN A 285 -15.67 9.03 -4.23
CA ASN A 285 -15.99 8.12 -3.12
C ASN A 285 -17.11 8.67 -2.21
N GLN A 286 -17.20 10.00 -2.05
CA GLN A 286 -18.22 10.63 -1.22
C GLN A 286 -19.63 10.60 -1.85
N ARG A 287 -19.75 10.33 -3.16
CA ARG A 287 -21.04 10.12 -3.83
C ARG A 287 -21.59 8.70 -3.66
N GLN A 288 -20.72 7.70 -3.46
CA GLN A 288 -21.13 6.30 -3.28
C GLN A 288 -21.54 5.95 -1.84
N VAL A 289 -21.22 6.80 -0.85
CA VAL A 289 -21.67 6.64 0.54
C VAL A 289 -22.82 7.60 0.86
N ARG A 290 -23.91 7.48 0.08
CA ARG A 290 -25.22 8.07 0.38
C ARG A 290 -26.28 6.97 0.34
N PRO A 291 -26.81 6.51 1.49
CA PRO A 291 -27.94 5.58 1.47
C PRO A 291 -29.14 6.27 0.81
N GLN A 292 -29.70 5.65 -0.24
CA GLN A 292 -30.81 6.22 -1.00
C GLN A 292 -32.16 5.86 -0.35
N GLY A 293 -32.38 6.39 0.85
CA GLY A 293 -33.63 6.28 1.61
C GLY A 293 -33.54 7.11 2.90
N GLU A 294 -34.59 7.77 3.39
CA GLU A 294 -35.95 7.93 2.84
C GLU A 294 -36.28 9.42 2.71
N ARG A 295 -36.84 9.86 1.57
CA ARG A 295 -37.64 11.08 1.53
C ARG A 295 -39.10 10.71 1.83
N ARG A 296 -39.44 10.49 3.10
CA ARG A 296 -40.84 10.31 3.49
C ARG A 296 -41.60 11.62 3.25
N ASN A 297 -42.65 11.51 2.44
CA ASN A 297 -43.51 12.61 2.05
C ASN A 297 -44.50 12.95 3.17
N ASN A 298 -44.03 13.65 4.21
CA ASN A 298 -44.91 14.26 5.21
C ASN A 298 -45.36 15.64 4.71
N GLY A 299 -46.33 15.65 3.80
CA GLY A 299 -47.02 16.84 3.33
C GLY A 299 -48.53 16.61 3.35
N ALA A 300 -49.26 17.55 3.95
CA ALA A 300 -50.71 17.55 4.17
C ALA A 300 -51.27 16.34 4.95
N ASP A 301 -51.60 16.58 6.23
CA ASP A 301 -53.02 16.67 6.59
C ASP A 301 -53.25 17.43 7.91
N HIS A 302 -54.49 17.89 8.09
CA HIS A 302 -55.07 18.72 9.18
C HIS A 302 -55.24 20.22 8.90
N ALA A 303 -56.41 20.56 8.36
CA ALA A 303 -57.01 21.89 8.44
C ALA A 303 -58.53 21.78 8.74
N ALA A 304 -59.07 22.82 9.39
CA ALA A 304 -60.49 23.08 9.67
C ALA A 304 -61.20 22.33 10.84
N ARG A 305 -62.12 23.07 11.47
CA ARG A 305 -63.07 22.75 12.57
C ARG A 305 -62.49 22.41 13.96
N GLY A 306 -62.93 23.06 15.05
CA GLY A 306 -63.87 24.19 15.12
C GLY A 306 -64.11 24.77 16.53
N GLU A 307 -64.54 26.02 16.55
CA GLU A 307 -65.20 26.83 17.60
C GLU A 307 -65.36 26.28 19.04
N GLN A 308 -64.76 26.98 20.02
CA GLN A 308 -65.39 27.62 21.21
C GLN A 308 -64.30 27.99 22.25
N LYS A 309 -64.50 28.84 23.27
CA LYS A 309 -65.21 30.12 23.46
C LYS A 309 -64.97 30.53 24.94
N THR A 310 -64.63 31.79 25.24
CA THR A 310 -64.53 32.36 26.61
C THR A 310 -63.47 31.69 27.54
N GLU A 311 -62.95 32.29 28.61
CA GLU A 311 -63.17 33.62 29.22
C GLU A 311 -61.88 34.19 29.84
N ALA A 312 -61.90 35.44 30.31
CA ALA A 312 -60.73 36.17 30.79
C ALA A 312 -60.46 36.06 32.31
N ARG A 313 -59.19 36.23 32.72
CA ARG A 313 -58.82 36.79 34.04
C ARG A 313 -57.64 37.75 33.90
N THR A 314 -57.55 38.69 34.84
CA THR A 314 -56.75 39.93 34.74
C THR A 314 -56.04 40.22 36.07
N ASN A 315 -54.94 40.98 36.02
CA ASN A 315 -54.08 41.40 37.15
C ASN A 315 -53.29 40.27 37.87
N GLY A 316 -52.10 40.54 38.44
CA GLY A 316 -51.33 41.80 38.37
C GLY A 316 -50.09 41.82 39.29
N SER A 317 -49.35 42.95 39.22
CA SER A 317 -48.07 43.27 39.90
C SER A 317 -46.82 42.69 39.20
N ARG A 318 -45.75 43.47 38.89
CA ARG A 318 -44.89 44.39 39.68
C ARG A 318 -44.01 43.60 40.68
N GLU A 319 -42.72 43.88 40.87
CA GLU A 319 -42.00 45.17 40.68
C GLU A 319 -40.53 45.03 40.22
N ASP A 320 -39.86 46.17 39.95
CA ASP A 320 -38.51 46.32 39.41
C ASP A 320 -37.33 45.70 40.21
N LYS A 321 -36.27 45.34 39.47
CA LYS A 321 -34.97 46.05 39.63
C LYS A 321 -34.12 46.07 38.36
N ARG A 322 -33.44 47.20 38.13
CA ARG A 322 -32.76 47.58 36.89
C ARG A 322 -31.24 47.71 37.08
N ARG A 323 -30.47 47.38 36.03
CA ARG A 323 -29.35 48.18 35.50
C ARG A 323 -29.00 47.63 34.11
N ASP A 324 -29.26 48.37 33.02
CA ASP A 324 -28.37 49.37 32.40
C ASP A 324 -26.94 48.82 32.16
N GLY A 325 -26.42 48.72 30.94
CA GLY A 325 -26.99 49.01 29.61
C GLY A 325 -26.12 48.37 28.51
N GLY A 326 -26.38 48.50 27.21
CA GLY A 326 -27.39 49.33 26.56
C GLY A 326 -26.80 50.22 25.46
N PHE A 327 -26.56 49.67 24.27
CA PHE A 327 -26.58 50.46 23.03
C PHE A 327 -26.98 49.61 21.81
N ASN A 328 -27.50 50.26 20.78
CA ASN A 328 -28.16 49.68 19.61
C ASN A 328 -27.82 50.54 18.36
N GLY A 329 -28.02 50.05 17.14
CA GLY A 329 -28.19 50.96 15.98
C GLY A 329 -27.40 50.74 14.69
N LYS A 330 -27.53 49.55 14.09
CA LYS A 330 -27.67 49.36 12.61
C LYS A 330 -26.50 49.77 11.65
N PRO A 331 -26.56 49.33 10.36
CA PRO A 331 -25.42 49.40 9.42
C PRO A 331 -25.50 50.57 8.43
N ARG A 332 -24.51 50.65 7.52
CA ARG A 332 -24.55 51.44 6.27
C ARG A 332 -24.00 50.67 5.06
N ASP A 333 -24.59 50.96 3.92
CA ASP A 333 -24.29 50.52 2.56
C ASP A 333 -22.93 51.07 2.06
N ARG A 334 -22.09 50.32 1.34
CA ARG A 334 -22.11 49.99 -0.11
C ARG A 334 -21.89 51.18 -1.04
N ASP A 335 -20.70 51.23 -1.67
CA ASP A 335 -20.41 51.48 -3.11
C ASP A 335 -18.92 51.82 -3.31
N GLY A 336 -18.41 51.97 -4.55
CA GLY A 336 -17.11 52.65 -4.76
C GLY A 336 -16.30 52.39 -6.04
N LYS A 337 -16.00 51.12 -6.38
CA LYS A 337 -15.14 50.71 -7.53
C LYS A 337 -13.63 51.15 -7.43
N PRO A 338 -12.72 50.77 -8.38
CA PRO A 338 -11.31 50.49 -8.05
C PRO A 338 -10.28 51.51 -8.59
N ARG A 339 -8.99 51.24 -8.33
CA ARG A 339 -7.85 51.77 -9.10
C ARG A 339 -6.78 50.70 -9.33
N ASP A 340 -6.36 50.58 -10.59
CA ASP A 340 -5.16 49.88 -11.03
C ASP A 340 -3.94 50.81 -11.05
N ASN A 341 -2.75 50.21 -10.93
CA ASN A 341 -1.41 50.57 -11.45
C ASN A 341 -0.33 50.06 -10.47
N HIS A 342 0.55 49.10 -10.77
CA HIS A 342 1.57 49.04 -11.85
C HIS A 342 2.61 50.18 -11.83
N ALA A 343 3.67 49.99 -11.03
CA ALA A 343 5.01 50.56 -11.24
C ALA A 343 6.08 49.68 -10.52
N PRO A 344 7.37 49.59 -10.95
CA PRO A 344 8.20 48.42 -10.64
C PRO A 344 9.60 48.67 -10.06
N ARG A 345 10.22 47.56 -9.59
CA ARG A 345 11.66 47.31 -9.32
C ARG A 345 12.35 48.05 -8.17
N GLY A 346 13.36 47.37 -7.62
CA GLY A 346 14.27 47.85 -6.59
C GLY A 346 15.18 46.71 -6.11
N ASP A 347 16.29 46.48 -6.81
CA ASP A 347 17.31 45.50 -6.42
C ASP A 347 17.91 45.82 -5.04
N ARG A 348 18.21 44.76 -4.27
CA ARG A 348 19.08 44.85 -3.08
C ARG A 348 20.05 43.68 -3.04
N ASN A 349 21.23 43.94 -3.60
CA ASN A 349 22.34 43.01 -3.69
C ASN A 349 23.42 43.42 -2.67
N ASP A 350 23.33 42.91 -1.44
CA ASP A 350 24.23 43.25 -0.33
C ASP A 350 24.72 42.00 0.42
N ARG A 351 25.85 41.44 -0.02
CA ARG A 351 26.67 40.53 0.80
C ARG A 351 28.14 40.63 0.37
N PRO A 352 29.09 40.91 1.30
CA PRO A 352 30.48 41.18 0.92
C PRO A 352 31.24 39.93 0.44
N PRO A 353 32.17 40.08 -0.51
CA PRO A 353 32.99 38.97 -1.02
C PRO A 353 33.99 38.48 0.04
N ARG A 354 34.29 37.19 0.03
CA ARG A 354 35.28 36.57 0.92
C ARG A 354 36.50 36.16 0.12
N LYS A 355 37.69 36.59 0.57
CA LYS A 355 38.96 36.44 -0.15
C LYS A 355 39.28 35.01 -0.58
N ASP A 356 39.92 34.93 -1.73
CA ASP A 356 40.53 33.76 -2.34
C ASP A 356 41.58 33.11 -1.43
N ARG A 357 41.87 31.83 -1.68
CA ARG A 357 43.10 31.18 -1.21
C ARG A 357 43.52 30.08 -2.20
N ASP A 358 44.80 30.09 -2.55
CA ASP A 358 45.27 29.49 -3.78
C ASP A 358 45.34 27.96 -3.80
N ASN A 359 44.81 27.42 -4.90
CA ASN A 359 45.48 26.49 -5.82
C ASN A 359 46.46 25.46 -5.22
N LYS A 360 46.03 24.19 -5.18
CA LYS A 360 46.94 23.05 -5.34
C LYS A 360 46.22 21.89 -6.03
N PRO A 361 46.73 21.33 -7.17
CA PRO A 361 46.03 20.29 -7.90
C PRO A 361 46.12 18.93 -7.18
N SER A 362 44.97 18.30 -6.96
CA SER A 362 44.90 16.89 -6.57
C SER A 362 44.89 16.00 -7.81
N GLN A 363 45.71 14.96 -7.83
CA GLN A 363 45.71 13.97 -8.91
C GLN A 363 44.39 13.18 -8.98
N PRO A 364 43.98 12.69 -10.16
CA PRO A 364 42.92 11.70 -10.25
C PRO A 364 43.35 10.41 -9.54
N GLN A 365 42.48 9.85 -8.68
CA GLN A 365 42.76 8.57 -8.03
C GLN A 365 42.58 7.42 -9.03
N HIS A 366 43.66 6.68 -9.27
CA HIS A 366 43.60 5.44 -10.03
C HIS A 366 42.88 4.35 -9.21
N PHE A 367 41.77 3.84 -9.75
CA PHE A 367 41.12 2.64 -9.23
C PHE A 367 41.86 1.39 -9.74
N GLU A 368 42.92 0.98 -9.05
CA GLU A 368 43.49 -0.36 -9.28
C GLU A 368 42.51 -1.44 -8.84
N ALA A 369 42.40 -2.50 -9.64
CA ALA A 369 41.58 -3.65 -9.30
C ALA A 369 42.17 -4.41 -8.11
N LYS A 370 41.31 -4.87 -7.18
CA LYS A 370 41.75 -5.74 -6.08
C LYS A 370 42.42 -7.00 -6.64
N PRO A 371 43.58 -7.43 -6.10
CA PRO A 371 44.21 -8.67 -6.53
C PRO A 371 43.27 -9.86 -6.26
N PRO A 372 43.27 -10.89 -7.12
CA PRO A 372 42.39 -12.03 -6.97
C PRO A 372 42.66 -12.74 -5.65
N ARG A 373 41.59 -13.01 -4.88
CA ARG A 373 41.69 -13.83 -3.68
C ARG A 373 42.05 -15.25 -4.10
N LYS A 374 43.15 -15.79 -3.55
CA LYS A 374 43.41 -17.24 -3.60
C LYS A 374 42.22 -17.96 -2.99
N GLU A 375 41.66 -18.90 -3.72
CA GLU A 375 40.61 -19.78 -3.21
C GLU A 375 41.19 -20.62 -2.05
N LYS A 376 40.37 -20.85 -1.03
CA LYS A 376 40.75 -21.79 0.04
C LYS A 376 40.60 -23.21 -0.52
N PRO A 377 41.49 -24.17 -0.14
CA PRO A 377 41.26 -25.57 -0.46
C PRO A 377 39.88 -26.01 0.06
N ILE A 378 39.19 -26.83 -0.74
CA ILE A 378 37.86 -27.33 -0.41
C ILE A 378 37.96 -28.27 0.80
N ASP A 379 37.09 -28.06 1.77
CA ASP A 379 36.98 -28.87 2.98
C ASP A 379 36.57 -30.32 2.60
N PRO A 380 37.34 -31.36 2.95
CA PRO A 380 37.15 -32.72 2.43
C PRO A 380 35.81 -33.36 2.81
N ASP A 381 35.19 -32.96 3.94
CA ASP A 381 33.86 -33.43 4.35
C ASP A 381 32.71 -32.55 3.83
N SER A 382 33.00 -31.56 2.97
CA SER A 382 31.96 -30.78 2.30
C SER A 382 31.16 -31.63 1.30
N PRO A 383 29.82 -31.60 1.31
CA PRO A 383 29.00 -32.39 0.38
C PRO A 383 29.24 -32.04 -1.10
N PHE A 384 29.84 -30.88 -1.39
CA PHE A 384 30.20 -30.45 -2.74
C PHE A 384 31.50 -31.07 -3.28
N ALA A 385 32.35 -31.66 -2.44
CA ALA A 385 33.61 -32.29 -2.87
C ALA A 385 33.37 -33.44 -3.86
N LYS A 386 32.30 -34.22 -3.67
CA LYS A 386 31.90 -35.31 -4.58
C LYS A 386 31.49 -34.81 -5.98
N LEU A 387 30.90 -33.61 -6.07
CA LEU A 387 30.56 -32.98 -7.34
C LEU A 387 31.78 -32.38 -8.04
N ALA A 388 32.79 -31.93 -7.30
CA ALA A 388 34.07 -31.49 -7.88
C ALA A 388 34.80 -32.66 -8.55
N ALA A 389 34.91 -33.80 -7.87
CA ALA A 389 35.53 -35.01 -8.44
C ALA A 389 34.82 -35.52 -9.72
N LEU A 390 33.49 -35.55 -9.73
CA LEU A 390 32.70 -35.89 -10.92
C LEU A 390 32.95 -34.91 -12.10
N LYS A 391 33.02 -33.61 -11.81
CA LYS A 391 33.28 -32.56 -12.81
C LYS A 391 34.71 -32.62 -13.37
N GLU A 392 35.65 -33.19 -12.63
CA GLU A 392 37.03 -33.41 -13.06
C GLU A 392 37.19 -34.71 -13.88
N GLN A 393 36.41 -35.76 -13.55
CA GLN A 393 36.33 -36.97 -14.37
C GLN A 393 35.73 -36.71 -15.77
N MET A 394 34.74 -35.83 -15.89
CA MET A 394 34.14 -35.42 -17.19
C MET A 394 35.00 -34.39 -17.97
N LYS A 395 36.30 -34.27 -17.66
CA LYS A 395 37.28 -33.42 -18.36
C LYS A 395 38.48 -34.21 -18.92
N LYS A 396 38.43 -35.54 -18.84
CA LYS A 396 39.24 -36.46 -19.65
C LYS A 396 38.36 -37.12 -20.71
#